data_AF-A0A972IDR2-F1
#
_entry.id   AF-A0A972IDR2-F1
#
_cell.length_a   1.000
_cell.length_b   1.000
_cell.length_c   1.000
_cell.angle_alpha   90.00
_cell.angle_beta   90.00
_cell.angle_gamma   90.00
#
_symmetry.space_group_name_H-M   'P 1'
#
loop_
_entity.id
_entity.type
_entity.pdbx_description
1 polymer ?
#
loop_
_entity_poly.entity_id
_entity_poly.type
_entity_poly.pdbx_seq_one_letter_code
_entity_poly.pdbx_strand_id
1 'polypeptide(L)'
;MGHKTSLYRYGKKNIQGEKIAVCPGGGNFLFVVEEMIKNDVRTLITGVTIVNEYSEETHRLEKEEGINVLGGTHYSFEKFAPM
;
A
#
# COMPACT_ATOMS: atom_id res chain seq x y z
N MET A 1 -1.38 2.91 -18.98
CA MET A 1 -1.93 1.53 -18.91
C MET A 1 -3.45 1.51 -18.77
N GLY A 2 -4.12 2.50 -18.15
CA GLY A 2 -5.59 2.52 -18.08
C GLY A 2 -6.20 1.43 -17.19
N HIS A 3 -5.39 0.78 -16.36
CA HIS A 3 -5.85 -0.26 -15.44
C HIS A 3 -6.62 0.36 -14.27
N LYS A 4 -7.59 -0.40 -13.74
CA LYS A 4 -8.29 -0.02 -12.53
C LYS A 4 -7.33 0.00 -11.35
N THR A 5 -7.38 1.09 -10.59
CA THR A 5 -6.69 1.24 -9.32
C THR A 5 -7.68 1.06 -8.17
N SER A 6 -7.18 0.62 -7.01
CA SER A 6 -7.92 0.53 -5.76
C SER A 6 -7.35 1.51 -4.74
N LEU A 7 -8.19 2.09 -3.90
CA LEU A 7 -7.76 2.93 -2.79
C LEU A 7 -8.47 2.51 -1.52
N TYR A 8 -7.69 2.09 -0.53
CA TYR A 8 -8.11 1.91 0.84
C TYR A 8 -7.57 3.09 1.66
N ARG A 9 -8.44 4.07 1.90
CA ARG A 9 -8.08 5.27 2.64
C ARG A 9 -8.40 5.08 4.12
N TYR A 10 -7.47 4.49 4.86
CA TYR A 10 -7.59 4.34 6.32
C TYR A 10 -6.98 5.52 7.08
N GLY A 11 -6.06 6.26 6.46
CA GLY A 11 -5.41 7.43 6.99
C GLY A 11 -6.00 8.75 6.50
N LYS A 12 -5.15 9.79 6.52
CA LYS A 12 -5.52 11.14 6.08
C LYS A 12 -5.80 11.19 4.58
N LYS A 13 -6.73 12.07 4.18
CA LYS A 13 -7.03 12.34 2.76
C LYS A 13 -5.92 13.16 2.08
N ASN A 14 -5.32 14.10 2.81
CA ASN A 14 -4.24 14.94 2.30
C ASN A 14 -2.90 14.35 2.75
N ILE A 15 -2.08 13.93 1.79
CA ILE A 15 -0.76 13.33 2.01
C ILE A 15 0.37 14.26 1.55
N GLN A 16 0.07 15.53 1.27
CA GLN A 16 1.05 16.50 0.80
C GLN A 16 2.17 16.69 1.83
N GLY A 17 3.41 16.48 1.40
CA GLY A 17 4.59 16.58 2.26
C GLY A 17 4.89 15.33 3.10
N GLU A 18 4.08 14.27 2.99
CA GLU A 18 4.34 13.00 3.67
C GLU A 18 5.33 12.12 2.88
N LYS A 19 6.03 11.24 3.59
CA LYS A 19 6.80 10.15 2.97
C LYS A 19 5.83 9.10 2.44
N ILE A 20 6.14 8.53 1.27
CA ILE A 20 5.33 7.49 0.62
C ILE A 20 6.18 6.25 0.42
N ALA A 21 5.72 5.11 0.90
CA ALA A 21 6.32 3.82 0.61
C ALA A 21 5.84 3.32 -0.75
N VAL A 22 6.78 2.84 -1.55
CA VAL A 22 6.50 2.26 -2.87
C VAL A 22 7.08 0.85 -2.90
N CYS A 23 6.21 -0.15 -3.03
CA CYS A 23 6.59 -1.55 -3.08
C CYS A 23 5.98 -2.20 -4.34
N PRO A 24 6.76 -2.31 -5.43
CA PRO A 24 6.30 -2.93 -6.67
C PRO A 24 5.81 -4.36 -6.48
N GLY A 25 4.81 -4.75 -7.27
CA GLY A 25 4.24 -6.09 -7.21
C GLY A 25 3.29 -6.27 -6.02
N GLY A 26 3.61 -7.16 -5.09
CA GLY A 26 2.84 -7.38 -3.86
C GLY A 26 3.59 -6.88 -2.63
N GLY A 27 3.22 -5.71 -2.10
CA GLY A 27 3.86 -5.10 -0.93
C GLY A 27 3.01 -5.04 0.33
N ASN A 28 1.74 -5.47 0.26
CA ASN A 28 0.82 -5.50 1.41
C ASN A 28 1.11 -6.73 2.29
N PHE A 29 2.30 -6.75 2.88
CA PHE A 29 2.72 -7.76 3.85
C PHE A 29 2.95 -7.12 5.21
N LEU A 30 2.70 -7.88 6.28
CA LEU A 30 2.80 -7.40 7.66
C LEU A 30 4.15 -6.72 7.96
N PHE A 31 5.27 -7.35 7.57
CA PHE A 31 6.60 -6.80 7.82
C PHE A 31 6.87 -5.46 7.10
N VAL A 32 6.25 -5.24 5.94
CA VAL A 32 6.35 -3.96 5.21
C VAL A 32 5.62 -2.87 5.98
N VAL A 33 4.42 -3.18 6.46
CA VAL A 33 3.60 -2.26 7.25
C VAL A 33 4.28 -1.94 8.58
N GLU A 34 4.87 -2.92 9.25
CA GLU A 34 5.67 -2.71 10.46
C GLU A 34 6.87 -1.77 10.22
N GLU A 35 7.58 -1.94 9.11
CA GLU A 35 8.69 -1.07 8.74
C GLU A 35 8.21 0.36 8.43
N MET A 36 7.07 0.50 7.75
CA MET A 36 6.45 1.81 7.52
C MET A 36 6.09 2.52 8.82
N ILE A 37 5.51 1.81 9.79
CA ILE A 37 5.16 2.36 11.11
C ILE A 37 6.43 2.87 11.81
N LYS A 38 7.48 2.05 11.86
CA LYS A 38 8.79 2.43 12.47
C LYS A 38 9.38 3.68 11.84
N ASN A 39 9.17 3.88 10.54
CA ASN A 39 9.70 5.00 9.78
C ASN A 39 8.72 6.18 9.64
N ASP A 40 7.58 6.17 10.33
CA ASP A 40 6.51 7.17 10.22
C ASP A 40 6.08 7.43 8.76
N VAL A 41 5.74 6.35 8.07
CA VAL A 41 5.20 6.35 6.70
C VAL A 41 3.76 5.87 6.76
N ARG A 42 2.82 6.69 6.26
CA ARG A 42 1.36 6.43 6.38
C ARG A 42 0.65 6.21 5.06
N THR A 43 1.39 6.03 3.96
CA THR A 43 0.84 5.70 2.64
C THR A 43 1.71 4.66 1.94
N LEU A 44 1.11 3.53 1.57
CA LEU A 44 1.70 2.46 0.76
C LEU A 44 1.12 2.51 -0.66
N ILE A 45 2.01 2.47 -1.66
CA ILE A 45 1.66 2.20 -3.06
C ILE A 45 2.22 0.83 -3.44
N THR A 46 1.34 -0.06 -3.90
CA THR A 46 1.65 -1.46 -4.26
C THR A 46 0.83 -1.91 -5.48
N GLY A 47 1.17 -3.04 -6.08
CA GLY A 47 0.40 -3.64 -7.17
C GLY A 47 -0.79 -4.49 -6.71
N VAL A 48 -0.68 -5.18 -5.56
CA VAL A 48 -1.72 -6.07 -5.01
C VAL A 48 -2.25 -5.52 -3.68
N THR A 49 -3.58 -5.40 -3.57
CA THR A 49 -4.30 -4.88 -2.39
C THR A 49 -5.61 -5.65 -2.15
N ILE A 50 -5.65 -6.94 -2.50
CA ILE A 50 -6.85 -7.75 -2.29
C ILE A 50 -7.05 -7.96 -0.79
N VAL A 51 -8.29 -7.94 -0.29
CA VAL A 51 -8.62 -8.33 1.08
C VAL A 51 -9.10 -9.78 1.05
N ASN A 52 -8.31 -10.70 1.62
CA ASN A 52 -8.63 -12.12 1.74
C ASN A 52 -7.99 -12.69 3.02
N GLU A 53 -8.12 -14.00 3.26
CA GLU A 53 -7.58 -14.67 4.45
C GLU A 53 -6.06 -14.45 4.68
N TYR A 54 -5.29 -14.16 3.64
CA TYR A 54 -3.84 -13.94 3.73
C TYR A 54 -3.48 -12.48 4.01
N SER A 55 -4.32 -11.53 3.63
CA SER A 55 -4.05 -10.09 3.76
C SER A 55 -4.93 -9.40 4.81
N GLU A 56 -5.93 -10.08 5.34
CA GLU A 56 -6.87 -9.53 6.33
C GLU A 56 -6.16 -8.96 7.56
N GLU A 57 -5.17 -9.68 8.10
CA GLU A 57 -4.38 -9.20 9.24
C GLU A 57 -3.58 -7.93 8.91
N THR A 58 -3.01 -7.88 7.70
CA THR A 58 -2.25 -6.70 7.25
C THR A 58 -3.18 -5.50 7.09
N HIS A 59 -4.34 -5.69 6.45
CA HIS A 59 -5.37 -4.66 6.31
C HIS A 59 -5.92 -4.20 7.66
N ARG A 60 -6.05 -5.09 8.65
CA ARG A 60 -6.44 -4.72 10.01
C ARG A 60 -5.40 -3.79 10.63
N LEU A 61 -4.12 -4.15 10.57
CA LEU A 61 -3.03 -3.31 11.10
C LEU A 61 -2.97 -1.96 10.38
N GLU A 62 -3.05 -1.94 9.06
CA GLU A 62 -3.09 -0.70 8.27
C GLU A 62 -4.26 0.19 8.66
N LYS A 63 -5.41 -0.40 8.99
CA LYS A 63 -6.57 0.36 9.44
C LYS A 63 -6.40 0.92 10.85
N GLU A 64 -5.85 0.13 11.77
CA GLU A 64 -5.56 0.54 13.16
C GLU A 64 -4.53 1.67 13.19
N GLU A 65 -3.51 1.60 12.33
CA GLU A 65 -2.39 2.55 12.27
C GLU A 65 -2.62 3.72 11.29
N GLY A 66 -3.79 3.78 10.66
CA GLY A 66 -4.17 4.86 9.76
C GLY A 66 -3.29 4.95 8.50
N ILE A 67 -2.95 3.81 7.90
CA ILE A 67 -2.11 3.70 6.70
C ILE A 67 -2.99 3.59 5.46
N ASN A 68 -2.81 4.50 4.51
CA ASN A 68 -3.49 4.43 3.21
C ASN A 68 -2.82 3.38 2.32
N VAL A 69 -3.62 2.62 1.56
CA VAL A 69 -3.12 1.62 0.60
C VAL A 69 -3.67 1.92 -0.79
N LEU A 70 -2.78 2.14 -1.75
CA LEU A 70 -3.11 2.39 -3.15
C LEU A 70 -2.61 1.24 -4.02
N GLY A 71 -3.53 0.59 -4.73
CA GLY A 71 -3.26 -0.56 -5.60
C GLY A 71 -3.24 -0.19 -7.08
N GLY A 72 -2.15 -0.55 -7.77
CA GLY A 72 -1.92 -0.25 -9.20
C GLY A 72 -2.03 -1.41 -10.18
N THR A 73 -2.38 -2.63 -9.73
CA THR A 73 -2.19 -3.93 -10.42
C THR A 73 -0.71 -4.31 -10.61
N HIS A 74 -0.32 -5.54 -10.23
CA HIS A 74 1.06 -6.08 -10.28
C HIS A 74 1.77 -5.74 -11.61
N TYR A 75 1.13 -6.06 -12.73
CA TYR A 75 1.66 -5.88 -14.08
C TYR A 75 1.93 -4.43 -14.49
N SER A 76 1.09 -3.47 -14.06
CA SER A 76 1.32 -2.06 -14.39
C SER A 76 2.44 -1.46 -13.54
N PHE A 77 2.57 -1.93 -12.30
CA PHE A 77 3.59 -1.42 -11.39
C PHE A 77 4.99 -1.89 -11.81
N GLU A 78 5.14 -3.16 -12.19
CA GLU A 78 6.40 -3.72 -12.67
C GLU A 78 6.86 -3.12 -14.01
N LYS A 79 5.93 -2.64 -14.85
CA LYS A 79 6.27 -1.93 -16.08
C LYS A 79 6.63 -0.46 -15.87
N PHE A 80 6.09 0.18 -14.83
CA PHE A 80 6.36 1.59 -14.53
C PHE A 80 7.58 1.78 -13.63
N ALA A 81 7.83 0.83 -12.73
CA ALA A 81 9.00 0.73 -11.88
C ALA A 81 9.64 -0.66 -12.04
N PRO A 82 10.31 -0.93 -13.18
CA PRO A 82 11.09 -2.14 -13.32
C PRO A 82 12.24 -2.09 -12.29
N MET A 83 12.27 -3.09 -11.40
CA MET A 83 13.48 -3.43 -10.65
C MET A 83 14.36 -4.35 -11.49
#